data_AF-A0A2U1VUL1-F1
#
_entry.id   AF-A0A2U1VUL1-F1
#
_cell.length_a   1.000
_cell.length_b   1.000
_cell.length_c   1.000
_cell.angle_alpha   90.00
_cell.angle_beta   90.00
_cell.angle_gamma   90.00
#
_symmetry.space_group_name_H-M   'P 1'
#
loop_
_entity.id
_entity.type
_entity.pdbx_description
1 polymer ?
#
loop_
_entity_poly.entity_id
_entity_poly.type
_entity_poly.pdbx_seq_one_letter_code
_entity_poly.pdbx_strand_id
1 'polypeptide(L)'
;MAPLDDAKPVATPDEEGTAAPAAGRFLKAIYVYEVPVRVWHWINALAITVLSVTGYLIANPLPSMPGEASAHFLMGYIRFVHFAAAYIFAVGFIGRLYWAFAGNHHARQLFRFPFWDLHWWGELILEARWYLFLARKPKLYVGHNPLAQFAMFWVIAVGSVFMIVTGFALYSEGAGQGSWQDRLFGWVIPLFGQSMDVHTWHHMGMWAILLFVMVHVYAAVREDIMSRQSIISTMISGVRTFKDAEVPADEEHEAPAKRVKHAG
;
A
#
# COMPACT_ATOMS: atom_id res chain seq x y z
N MET A 1 -27.11 -9.19 9.09
CA MET A 1 -26.97 -9.57 10.51
C MET A 1 -27.07 -11.08 10.56
N ALA A 2 -25.90 -11.73 10.49
CA ALA A 2 -25.71 -13.17 10.62
C ALA A 2 -24.45 -13.33 11.48
N PRO A 3 -24.44 -14.20 12.51
CA PRO A 3 -23.30 -14.36 13.38
C PRO A 3 -22.21 -15.14 12.64
N LEU A 4 -21.01 -14.57 12.52
CA LEU A 4 -19.82 -15.25 12.01
C LEU A 4 -19.11 -15.94 13.18
N ASP A 5 -19.77 -16.94 13.75
CA ASP A 5 -19.12 -17.99 14.54
C ASP A 5 -18.80 -19.13 13.56
N ASP A 6 -17.66 -19.07 12.87
CA ASP A 6 -17.15 -20.20 12.09
C ASP A 6 -15.61 -20.15 11.98
N ALA A 7 -14.94 -19.92 13.10
CA ALA A 7 -13.56 -20.38 13.24
C ALA A 7 -13.59 -21.89 13.48
N LYS A 8 -13.64 -22.70 12.41
CA LYS A 8 -13.56 -24.16 12.51
C LYS A 8 -12.21 -24.56 13.15
N PRO A 9 -12.19 -25.18 14.34
CA PRO A 9 -10.99 -25.79 14.88
C PRO A 9 -10.75 -27.11 14.13
N VAL A 10 -9.57 -27.29 13.54
CA VAL A 10 -9.18 -28.58 12.96
C VAL A 10 -8.61 -29.46 14.08
N ALA A 11 -9.33 -30.56 14.34
CA ALA A 11 -9.02 -31.81 15.05
C ALA A 11 -7.90 -31.86 16.12
N THR A 12 -8.29 -32.26 17.34
CA THR A 12 -7.42 -32.81 18.40
C THR A 12 -7.47 -34.35 18.38
N PRO A 13 -6.34 -35.08 18.42
CA PRO A 13 -6.33 -36.49 18.82
C PRO A 13 -6.05 -36.62 20.32
N ASP A 14 -7.02 -37.27 20.96
CA ASP A 14 -7.12 -37.97 22.25
C ASP A 14 -5.85 -38.16 23.11
N GLU A 15 -6.06 -37.98 24.42
CA GLU A 15 -5.12 -38.24 25.51
C GLU A 15 -4.84 -39.74 25.69
N GLU A 16 -3.61 -40.17 25.46
CA GLU A 16 -3.03 -41.32 26.19
C GLU A 16 -1.52 -41.13 26.36
N GLY A 17 -1.08 -41.19 27.61
CA GLY A 17 0.25 -40.75 28.02
C GLY A 17 1.40 -41.60 27.46
N THR A 18 2.41 -40.93 26.91
CA THR A 18 3.83 -41.35 26.91
C THR A 18 4.69 -40.19 26.39
N ALA A 19 5.76 -39.87 27.12
CA ALA A 19 6.92 -39.02 26.78
C ALA A 19 6.66 -37.74 25.95
N ALA A 20 6.80 -36.58 26.61
CA ALA A 20 6.77 -35.25 25.99
C ALA A 20 7.64 -35.17 24.71
N PRO A 21 7.06 -34.99 23.51
CA PRO A 21 7.83 -34.58 22.36
C PRO A 21 8.16 -33.10 22.56
N ALA A 22 9.41 -32.73 22.26
CA ALA A 22 9.90 -31.35 22.30
C ALA A 22 8.82 -30.40 21.75
N ALA A 23 8.39 -29.44 22.59
CA ALA A 23 7.30 -28.51 22.31
C ALA A 23 7.47 -27.94 20.88
N GLY A 24 6.66 -28.47 19.96
CA GLY A 24 6.61 -28.03 18.58
C GLY A 24 6.27 -26.55 18.60
N ARG A 25 7.18 -25.73 18.10
CA ARG A 25 7.05 -24.29 17.93
C ARG A 25 5.71 -23.99 17.26
N PHE A 26 4.72 -23.54 18.03
CA PHE A 26 3.36 -23.32 17.54
C PHE A 26 3.37 -22.24 16.46
N LEU A 27 3.32 -22.64 15.19
CA LEU A 27 3.08 -21.74 14.07
C LEU A 27 1.59 -21.41 14.05
N LYS A 28 1.18 -20.33 14.73
CA LYS A 28 -0.18 -19.81 14.56
C LYS A 28 -0.28 -19.20 13.17
N ALA A 29 -0.89 -19.93 12.25
CA ALA A 29 -1.17 -19.49 10.88
C ALA A 29 -2.54 -18.79 10.87
N ILE A 30 -2.55 -17.46 10.76
CA ILE A 30 -3.78 -16.68 10.70
C ILE A 30 -3.96 -16.21 9.25
N TYR A 31 -5.14 -16.43 8.68
CA TYR A 31 -5.51 -15.85 7.39
C TYR A 31 -5.86 -14.38 7.60
N VAL A 32 -5.03 -13.46 7.12
CA VAL A 32 -5.15 -12.03 7.41
C VAL A 32 -5.56 -11.23 6.16
N TYR A 33 -5.06 -11.60 4.98
CA TYR A 33 -5.35 -10.87 3.74
C TYR A 33 -6.16 -11.71 2.78
N GLU A 34 -7.38 -11.25 2.49
CA GLU A 34 -8.26 -11.85 1.49
C GLU A 34 -7.63 -11.79 0.09
N VAL A 35 -7.92 -12.80 -0.74
CA VAL A 35 -7.44 -12.89 -2.15
C VAL A 35 -7.67 -11.59 -2.95
N PRO A 36 -8.85 -10.92 -2.87
CA PRO A 36 -9.11 -9.70 -3.63
C PRO A 36 -8.15 -8.56 -3.27
N VAL A 37 -7.78 -8.42 -2.00
CA VAL A 37 -6.86 -7.38 -1.53
C VAL A 37 -5.44 -7.62 -2.05
N ARG A 38 -5.02 -8.88 -2.12
CA ARG A 38 -3.69 -9.25 -2.65
C ARG A 38 -3.61 -9.05 -4.16
N VAL A 39 -4.61 -9.50 -4.91
CA VAL A 39 -4.70 -9.28 -6.36
C VAL A 39 -4.69 -7.78 -6.67
N TRP A 40 -5.49 -7.00 -5.93
CA TRP A 40 -5.50 -5.56 -6.01
C TRP A 40 -4.11 -4.95 -5.79
N HIS A 41 -3.41 -5.37 -4.72
CA HIS A 41 -2.06 -4.88 -4.44
C HIS A 41 -1.10 -5.16 -5.59
N TRP A 42 -1.05 -6.39 -6.11
CA TRP A 42 -0.10 -6.77 -7.17
C TRP A 42 -0.41 -6.10 -8.51
N ILE A 43 -1.69 -5.89 -8.84
CA ILE A 43 -2.07 -5.11 -10.02
C ILE A 43 -1.55 -3.67 -9.91
N ASN A 44 -1.70 -3.04 -8.74
CA ASN A 44 -1.17 -1.67 -8.54
C ASN A 44 0.35 -1.63 -8.56
N ALA A 45 1.01 -2.58 -7.90
CA ALA A 45 2.47 -2.67 -7.90
C ALA A 45 2.99 -2.76 -9.34
N LEU A 46 2.41 -3.65 -10.16
CA LEU A 46 2.75 -3.77 -11.57
C LEU A 46 2.46 -2.48 -12.35
N ALA A 47 1.29 -1.87 -12.16
CA ALA A 47 0.92 -0.64 -12.84
C ALA A 47 1.88 0.51 -12.49
N ILE A 48 2.23 0.70 -11.22
CA ILE A 48 3.18 1.71 -10.77
C ILE A 48 4.57 1.45 -11.37
N THR A 49 5.01 0.20 -11.44
CA THR A 49 6.28 -0.14 -12.09
C THR A 49 6.27 0.23 -13.57
N VAL A 50 5.24 -0.18 -14.32
CA VAL A 50 5.11 0.13 -15.75
C VAL A 50 5.05 1.65 -15.97
N LEU A 51 4.24 2.36 -15.18
CA LEU A 51 4.09 3.81 -15.25
C LEU A 51 5.40 4.54 -14.94
N SER A 52 6.13 4.11 -13.92
CA SER A 52 7.42 4.72 -13.56
C SER A 52 8.47 4.52 -14.65
N VAL A 53 8.60 3.29 -15.17
CA VAL A 53 9.58 2.98 -16.21
C VAL A 53 9.26 3.73 -17.49
N THR A 54 8.02 3.64 -17.97
CA THR A 54 7.61 4.33 -19.21
C THR A 54 7.59 5.84 -19.04
N GLY A 55 7.18 6.37 -17.88
CA GLY A 55 7.20 7.80 -17.57
C GLY A 55 8.61 8.38 -17.54
N TYR A 56 9.57 7.62 -16.98
CA TYR A 56 10.98 8.00 -17.04
C TYR A 56 11.48 8.05 -18.49
N LEU A 57 11.16 7.04 -19.31
CA LEU A 57 11.54 7.01 -20.72
C LEU A 57 10.84 8.07 -21.58
N ILE A 58 9.67 8.56 -21.16
CA ILE A 58 9.01 9.70 -21.81
C ILE A 58 9.78 11.00 -21.55
N ALA A 59 10.29 11.19 -20.32
CA ALA A 59 11.08 12.36 -19.96
C ALA A 59 12.53 12.27 -20.49
N ASN A 60 13.11 11.08 -20.46
CA ASN A 60 14.48 10.78 -20.90
C ASN A 60 14.43 9.70 -22.01
N PRO A 61 14.17 10.11 -23.27
CA PRO A 61 13.98 9.17 -24.37
C PRO A 61 15.23 8.36 -24.66
N LEU A 62 15.01 7.16 -25.20
CA LEU A 62 16.08 6.32 -25.73
C LEU A 62 16.79 7.00 -26.91
N PRO A 63 18.04 6.62 -27.22
CA PRO A 63 18.75 7.13 -28.38
C PRO A 63 17.93 7.04 -29.67
N SER A 64 18.12 8.01 -30.56
CA SER A 64 17.43 8.02 -31.86
C SER A 64 17.81 6.79 -32.68
N MET A 65 16.79 6.19 -33.31
CA MET A 65 16.99 5.05 -34.21
C MET A 65 17.34 5.58 -35.61
N PRO A 66 18.34 5.01 -36.30
CA PRO A 66 18.65 5.38 -37.68
C PRO A 66 17.60 4.81 -38.64
N GLY A 67 17.26 5.56 -39.69
CA GLY A 67 16.32 5.11 -40.73
C GLY A 67 15.15 6.06 -40.96
N GLU A 68 14.19 5.62 -41.76
CA GLU A 68 12.99 6.38 -42.10
C GLU A 68 11.99 6.39 -40.93
N ALA A 69 11.39 7.54 -40.64
CA ALA A 69 10.50 7.70 -39.50
C ALA A 69 9.26 6.79 -39.58
N SER A 70 8.76 6.53 -40.81
CA SER A 70 7.62 5.64 -41.04
C SER A 70 7.87 4.18 -40.62
N ALA A 71 9.13 3.76 -40.51
CA ALA A 71 9.52 2.42 -40.07
C ALA A 71 9.66 2.29 -38.55
N HIS A 72 9.58 3.39 -37.79
CA HIS A 72 9.86 3.40 -36.35
C HIS A 72 8.72 4.04 -35.54
N PHE A 73 8.20 3.30 -34.57
CA PHE A 73 7.14 3.77 -33.67
C PHE A 73 7.43 3.52 -32.17
N LEU A 74 8.71 3.37 -31.82
CA LEU A 74 9.14 2.99 -30.46
C LEU A 74 8.59 3.91 -29.36
N MET A 75 8.78 5.22 -29.49
CA MET A 75 8.27 6.19 -28.52
C MET A 75 6.74 6.22 -28.49
N GLY A 76 6.08 5.94 -29.63
CA GLY A 76 4.63 5.77 -29.70
C GLY A 76 4.16 4.59 -28.85
N TYR A 77 4.84 3.44 -28.92
CA TYR A 77 4.54 2.28 -28.07
C TYR A 77 4.80 2.54 -26.59
N ILE A 78 5.90 3.23 -26.24
CA ILE A 78 6.18 3.59 -24.84
C ILE A 78 5.05 4.46 -24.28
N ARG A 79 4.64 5.50 -25.03
CA ARG A 79 3.51 6.36 -24.65
C ARG A 79 2.21 5.57 -24.55
N PHE A 80 1.93 4.70 -25.52
CA PHE A 80 0.74 3.85 -25.50
C PHE A 80 0.68 2.98 -24.23
N VAL A 81 1.76 2.28 -23.89
CA VAL A 81 1.84 1.45 -22.69
C VAL A 81 1.67 2.31 -21.43
N HIS A 82 2.28 3.49 -21.38
CA HIS A 82 2.11 4.42 -20.27
C HIS A 82 0.64 4.81 -20.07
N PHE A 83 -0.03 5.26 -21.13
CA PHE A 83 -1.43 5.69 -21.06
C PHE A 83 -2.36 4.52 -20.75
N ALA A 84 -2.16 3.35 -21.35
CA ALA A 84 -2.95 2.16 -21.06
C ALA A 84 -2.81 1.73 -19.57
N ALA A 85 -1.58 1.72 -19.05
CA ALA A 85 -1.33 1.45 -17.63
C ALA A 85 -1.96 2.53 -16.73
N ALA A 86 -1.95 3.80 -17.14
CA ALA A 86 -2.57 4.89 -16.41
C ALA A 86 -4.09 4.71 -16.28
N TYR A 87 -4.77 4.28 -17.35
CA TYR A 87 -6.20 3.97 -17.29
C TYR A 87 -6.51 2.79 -16.36
N ILE A 88 -5.73 1.71 -16.44
CA ILE A 88 -5.90 0.55 -15.54
C ILE A 88 -5.72 0.99 -14.08
N PHE A 89 -4.67 1.76 -13.81
CA PHE A 89 -4.38 2.29 -12.48
C PHE A 89 -5.49 3.22 -11.99
N ALA A 90 -5.94 4.17 -12.80
CA ALA A 90 -6.97 5.14 -12.43
C ALA A 90 -8.32 4.48 -12.14
N VAL A 91 -8.78 3.59 -13.02
CA VAL A 91 -10.05 2.85 -12.84
C VAL A 91 -9.99 1.99 -11.59
N GLY A 92 -8.88 1.27 -11.41
CA GLY A 92 -8.67 0.52 -10.20
C GLY A 92 -8.72 1.41 -8.95
N PHE A 93 -7.98 2.52 -8.96
CA PHE A 93 -7.86 3.42 -7.81
C PHE A 93 -9.22 4.02 -7.43
N ILE A 94 -10.07 4.36 -8.42
CA ILE A 94 -11.47 4.75 -8.19
C ILE A 94 -12.25 3.62 -7.51
N GLY A 95 -12.11 2.38 -7.99
CA GLY A 95 -12.72 1.21 -7.34
C GLY A 95 -12.25 1.04 -5.89
N ARG A 96 -10.98 1.32 -5.60
CA ARG A 96 -10.42 1.29 -4.24
C ARG A 96 -10.96 2.39 -3.36
N LEU A 97 -11.11 3.62 -3.88
CA LEU A 97 -11.76 4.72 -3.16
C LEU A 97 -13.21 4.35 -2.85
N TYR A 98 -13.95 3.82 -3.82
CA TYR A 98 -15.31 3.36 -3.60
C TYR A 98 -15.40 2.33 -2.47
N TRP A 99 -14.52 1.31 -2.46
CA TRP A 99 -14.50 0.31 -1.39
C TRP A 99 -14.05 0.89 -0.04
N ALA A 100 -13.20 1.91 -0.02
CA ALA A 100 -12.83 2.60 1.21
C ALA A 100 -14.01 3.35 1.85
N PHE A 101 -14.95 3.87 1.05
CA PHE A 101 -16.17 4.54 1.55
C PHE A 101 -17.32 3.56 1.83
N ALA A 102 -17.54 2.57 0.95
CA ALA A 102 -18.65 1.62 1.03
C ALA A 102 -18.34 0.35 1.85
N GLY A 103 -17.06 0.10 2.18
CA GLY A 103 -16.60 -1.14 2.80
C GLY A 103 -16.60 -1.18 4.33
N ASN A 104 -16.14 -2.31 4.86
CA ASN A 104 -16.10 -2.63 6.30
C ASN A 104 -15.21 -1.68 7.13
N HIS A 105 -15.30 -1.76 8.46
CA HIS A 105 -14.51 -0.94 9.41
C HIS A 105 -13.00 -0.93 9.12
N HIS A 106 -12.43 -2.07 8.70
CA HIS A 106 -11.02 -2.21 8.29
C HIS A 106 -10.71 -1.50 6.96
N ALA A 107 -11.67 -1.39 6.03
CA ALA A 107 -11.50 -0.62 4.78
C ALA A 107 -11.52 0.90 5.04
N ARG A 108 -12.25 1.33 6.08
CA ARG A 108 -12.35 2.74 6.52
C ARG A 108 -11.20 3.19 7.41
N GLN A 109 -10.42 2.28 7.99
CA GLN A 109 -9.32 2.59 8.90
C GLN A 109 -8.25 3.49 8.24
N LEU A 110 -8.02 3.35 6.92
CA LEU A 110 -7.07 4.20 6.19
C LEU A 110 -7.48 5.69 6.16
N PHE A 111 -8.76 6.01 6.36
CA PHE A 111 -9.31 7.37 6.32
C PHE A 111 -9.64 7.94 7.70
N ARG A 112 -9.54 7.15 8.77
CA ARG A 112 -9.81 7.59 10.14
C ARG A 112 -8.51 8.06 10.79
N PHE A 113 -7.98 9.18 10.31
CA PHE A 113 -6.70 9.72 10.78
C PHE A 113 -6.86 10.50 12.10
N PRO A 114 -6.08 10.18 13.15
CA PRO A 114 -6.01 10.99 14.36
C PRO A 114 -5.03 12.16 14.17
N PHE A 115 -5.29 13.05 13.19
CA PHE A 115 -4.45 14.25 12.97
C PHE A 115 -4.29 15.12 14.23
N TRP A 116 -5.28 15.03 15.13
CA TRP A 116 -5.40 15.82 16.36
C TRP A 116 -4.72 15.19 17.57
N ASP A 117 -4.14 13.99 17.46
CA ASP A 117 -3.51 13.30 18.58
C ASP A 117 -1.99 13.58 18.61
N LEU A 118 -1.54 14.39 19.57
CA LEU A 118 -0.12 14.69 19.77
C LEU A 118 0.70 13.45 20.13
N HIS A 119 0.08 12.43 20.72
CA HIS A 119 0.75 11.19 21.09
C HIS A 119 1.13 10.38 19.83
N TRP A 120 0.25 10.39 18.82
CA TRP A 120 0.48 9.74 17.52
C TRP A 120 1.66 10.36 16.75
N TRP A 121 1.82 11.69 16.80
CA TRP A 121 3.00 12.37 16.22
C TRP A 121 4.31 11.99 16.93
N GLY A 122 4.26 11.79 18.25
CA GLY A 122 5.39 11.29 19.02
C GLY A 122 5.80 9.87 18.62
N GLU A 123 4.82 9.00 18.36
CA GLU A 123 5.05 7.62 17.89
C GLU A 123 5.61 7.58 16.47
N LEU A 124 5.13 8.43 15.56
CA LEU A 124 5.66 8.56 14.20
C LEU A 124 7.15 8.96 14.20
N ILE A 125 7.53 9.93 15.04
CA ILE A 125 8.93 10.37 15.17
C ILE A 125 9.79 9.28 15.81
N LEU A 126 9.29 8.57 16.82
CA LEU A 126 9.99 7.45 17.44
C LEU A 126 10.27 6.32 16.43
N GLU A 127 9.30 6.06 15.57
CA GLU A 127 9.38 5.01 14.55
C GLU A 127 10.30 5.41 13.39
N ALA A 128 10.25 6.67 12.94
CA ALA A 128 11.21 7.22 11.99
C ALA A 128 12.65 7.13 12.55
N ARG A 129 12.84 7.42 13.84
CA ARG A 129 14.13 7.25 14.52
C ARG A 129 14.55 5.78 14.63
N TRP A 130 13.61 4.86 14.85
CA TRP A 130 13.90 3.42 14.85
C TRP A 130 14.38 2.94 13.48
N TYR A 131 13.70 3.32 12.39
CA TYR A 131 14.14 2.99 11.03
C TYR A 131 15.47 3.66 10.65
N LEU A 132 15.77 4.83 11.21
CA LEU A 132 17.05 5.51 11.05
C LEU A 132 18.14 4.99 12.01
N PHE A 133 17.88 3.91 12.77
CA PHE A 133 18.78 3.31 13.77
C PHE A 133 19.13 4.21 14.97
N LEU A 134 18.36 5.29 15.20
CA LEU A 134 18.50 6.21 16.33
C LEU A 134 17.78 5.73 17.61
N ALA A 135 16.99 4.66 17.55
CA ALA A 135 16.28 4.10 18.71
C ALA A 135 16.61 2.60 18.87
N ARG A 136 16.52 2.08 20.11
CA ARG A 136 16.93 0.70 20.48
C ARG A 136 15.80 -0.35 20.56
N LYS A 137 14.53 0.04 20.56
CA LYS A 137 13.39 -0.89 20.60
C LYS A 137 12.21 -0.40 19.73
N PRO A 138 11.61 -1.26 18.89
CA PRO A 138 10.34 -0.98 18.24
C PRO A 138 9.15 -1.29 19.16
N LYS A 139 8.02 -0.59 18.97
CA LYS A 139 6.71 -1.01 19.50
C LYS A 139 6.06 -1.95 18.46
N LEU A 140 5.42 -3.02 18.92
CA LEU A 140 4.73 -3.99 18.04
C LEU A 140 3.28 -3.54 17.83
N TYR A 141 2.87 -3.36 16.57
CA TYR A 141 1.47 -3.05 16.19
C TYR A 141 0.92 -4.20 15.34
N VAL A 142 -0.33 -4.64 15.57
CA VAL A 142 -0.99 -5.68 14.75
C VAL A 142 -1.42 -5.18 13.38
N GLY A 143 -1.82 -3.91 13.31
CA GLY A 143 -2.18 -3.21 12.08
C GLY A 143 -1.01 -2.51 11.40
N HIS A 144 -1.27 -1.37 10.78
CA HIS A 144 -0.22 -0.53 10.20
C HIS A 144 0.38 0.39 11.26
N ASN A 145 1.69 0.38 11.35
CA ASN A 145 2.48 1.35 12.11
C ASN A 145 2.09 2.81 11.71
N PRO A 146 2.05 3.78 12.65
CA PRO A 146 1.76 5.20 12.40
C PRO A 146 2.50 5.82 11.20
N LEU A 147 3.79 5.54 11.05
CA LEU A 147 4.61 5.96 9.92
C LEU A 147 4.16 5.33 8.60
N ALA A 148 3.80 4.04 8.63
CA ALA A 148 3.26 3.34 7.46
C ALA A 148 1.88 3.90 7.06
N GLN A 149 1.01 4.21 8.03
CA GLN A 149 -0.28 4.86 7.76
C GLN A 149 -0.10 6.26 7.15
N PHE A 150 0.82 7.06 7.70
CA PHE A 150 1.17 8.37 7.14
C PHE A 150 1.64 8.28 5.70
N ALA A 151 2.60 7.40 5.43
CA ALA A 151 3.17 7.23 4.10
C ALA A 151 2.14 6.70 3.10
N MET A 152 1.30 5.74 3.49
CA MET A 152 0.24 5.23 2.61
C MET A 152 -0.82 6.30 2.30
N PHE A 153 -1.24 7.12 3.26
CA PHE A 153 -2.23 8.16 2.98
C PHE A 153 -1.65 9.25 2.07
N TRP A 154 -0.50 9.83 2.43
CA TRP A 154 0.05 10.96 1.67
C TRP A 154 0.65 10.53 0.32
N VAL A 155 1.40 9.43 0.27
CA VAL A 155 2.05 9.03 -0.97
C VAL A 155 1.12 8.20 -1.86
N ILE A 156 0.39 7.23 -1.30
CA ILE A 156 -0.49 6.38 -2.11
C ILE A 156 -1.85 7.01 -2.32
N ALA A 157 -2.54 7.55 -1.31
CA ALA A 157 -3.86 8.13 -1.56
C ALA A 157 -3.76 9.51 -2.25
N VAL A 158 -3.14 10.49 -1.59
CA VAL A 158 -3.03 11.85 -2.14
C VAL A 158 -2.11 11.90 -3.36
N GLY A 159 -0.94 11.26 -3.29
CA GLY A 159 -0.01 11.21 -4.41
C GLY A 159 -0.58 10.54 -5.67
N SER A 160 -1.34 9.44 -5.53
CA SER A 160 -2.00 8.83 -6.71
C SER A 160 -3.07 9.73 -7.31
N VAL A 161 -3.89 10.40 -6.49
CA VAL A 161 -4.86 11.38 -7.00
C VAL A 161 -4.14 12.49 -7.77
N PHE A 162 -3.06 13.03 -7.20
CA PHE A 162 -2.25 14.04 -7.87
C PHE A 162 -1.70 13.55 -9.21
N MET A 163 -1.13 12.34 -9.27
CA MET A 163 -0.61 11.76 -10.51
C MET A 163 -1.72 11.51 -11.54
N ILE A 164 -2.90 11.07 -11.11
CA ILE A 164 -4.06 10.86 -12.00
C ILE A 164 -4.52 12.21 -12.58
N VAL A 165 -4.70 13.23 -11.74
CA VAL A 165 -5.17 14.56 -12.16
C VAL A 165 -4.18 15.23 -13.11
N THR A 166 -2.90 15.27 -12.76
CA THR A 166 -1.86 15.85 -13.62
C THR A 166 -1.65 15.03 -14.89
N GLY A 167 -1.69 13.70 -14.81
CA GLY A 167 -1.56 12.82 -15.96
C GLY A 167 -2.70 12.97 -16.97
N PHE A 168 -3.95 13.06 -16.50
CA PHE A 168 -5.10 13.30 -17.39
C PHE A 168 -5.12 14.71 -17.98
N ALA A 169 -4.62 15.72 -17.25
CA ALA A 169 -4.44 17.07 -17.79
C ALA A 169 -3.43 17.08 -18.94
N LEU A 170 -2.28 16.39 -18.80
CA LEU A 170 -1.31 16.27 -19.91
C LEU A 170 -1.85 15.41 -21.05
N TYR A 171 -2.61 14.36 -20.75
CA TYR A 171 -3.24 13.53 -21.76
C TYR A 171 -4.27 14.31 -22.59
N SER A 172 -4.97 15.29 -22.01
CA SER A 172 -5.98 16.07 -22.73
C SER A 172 -5.40 16.92 -23.86
N GLU A 173 -4.15 17.38 -23.74
CA GLU A 173 -3.46 18.09 -24.82
C GLU A 173 -3.30 17.19 -26.06
N GLY A 174 -3.01 15.90 -25.86
CA GLY A 174 -2.93 14.91 -26.93
C GLY A 174 -4.29 14.43 -27.44
N ALA A 175 -5.30 14.36 -26.56
CA ALA A 175 -6.66 13.97 -26.93
C ALA A 175 -7.43 15.08 -27.69
N GLY A 176 -7.01 16.33 -27.54
CA GLY A 176 -7.59 17.49 -28.18
C GLY A 176 -8.56 18.27 -27.28
N GLN A 177 -8.73 19.55 -27.61
CA GLN A 177 -9.65 20.45 -26.91
C GLN A 177 -11.10 19.96 -27.04
N GLY A 178 -11.87 20.07 -25.96
CA GLY A 178 -13.23 19.56 -25.93
C GLY A 178 -13.33 18.03 -25.83
N SER A 179 -12.23 17.32 -25.57
CA SER A 179 -12.27 15.95 -25.06
C SER A 179 -12.86 15.92 -23.63
N TRP A 180 -13.28 14.75 -23.14
CA TRP A 180 -13.80 14.67 -21.77
C TRP A 180 -12.69 14.88 -20.74
N GLN A 181 -11.46 14.49 -21.08
CA GLN A 181 -10.27 14.73 -20.26
C GLN A 181 -9.99 16.23 -20.12
N ASP A 182 -10.09 16.97 -21.23
CA ASP A 182 -9.93 18.43 -21.23
C ASP A 182 -11.00 19.12 -20.37
N ARG A 183 -12.26 18.71 -20.49
CA ARG A 183 -13.35 19.28 -19.67
C ARG A 183 -13.18 19.03 -18.16
N LEU A 184 -12.61 17.89 -17.77
CA LEU A 184 -12.48 17.52 -16.35
C LEU A 184 -11.15 17.94 -15.73
N PHE A 185 -10.07 17.97 -16.51
CA PHE A 185 -8.70 18.15 -16.00
C PHE A 185 -7.92 19.26 -16.70
N GLY A 186 -8.42 19.84 -17.80
CA GLY A 186 -7.73 20.89 -18.55
C GLY A 186 -7.46 22.15 -17.74
N TRP A 187 -8.26 22.43 -16.69
CA TRP A 187 -8.05 23.55 -15.75
C TRP A 187 -6.75 23.44 -14.92
N VAL A 188 -6.14 22.26 -14.85
CA VAL A 188 -4.88 22.04 -14.13
C VAL A 188 -3.72 22.76 -14.82
N ILE A 189 -3.70 22.79 -16.15
CA ILE A 189 -2.64 23.44 -16.93
C ILE A 189 -2.52 24.94 -16.60
N PRO A 190 -3.59 25.76 -16.68
CA PRO A 190 -3.51 27.17 -16.31
C PRO A 190 -3.30 27.37 -14.80
N LEU A 191 -3.73 26.44 -13.93
CA LEU A 191 -3.46 26.52 -12.49
C LEU A 191 -1.93 26.50 -12.20
N PHE A 192 -1.19 25.66 -12.91
CA PHE A 192 0.28 25.58 -12.81
C PHE A 192 0.99 26.61 -13.70
N GLY A 193 0.25 27.44 -14.43
CA GLY A 193 0.76 28.47 -15.34
C GLY A 193 0.96 27.97 -16.77
N GLN A 194 1.61 26.82 -16.97
CA GLN A 194 1.90 26.25 -18.30
C GLN A 194 1.98 24.72 -18.26
N SER A 195 1.88 24.08 -19.43
CA SER A 195 1.95 22.62 -19.56
C SER A 195 3.28 22.03 -19.09
N MET A 196 4.42 22.69 -19.38
CA MET A 196 5.74 22.21 -18.97
C MET A 196 5.89 22.13 -17.44
N ASP A 197 5.24 23.02 -16.70
CA ASP A 197 5.25 22.98 -15.23
C ASP A 197 4.46 21.77 -14.73
N VAL A 198 3.32 21.44 -15.35
CA VAL A 198 2.59 20.20 -15.06
C VAL A 198 3.44 18.96 -15.36
N HIS A 199 4.17 18.94 -16.48
CA HIS A 199 5.14 17.87 -16.79
C HIS A 199 6.20 17.72 -15.69
N THR A 200 6.77 18.83 -15.23
CA THR A 200 7.80 18.85 -14.18
C THR A 200 7.26 18.31 -12.86
N TRP A 201 6.07 18.76 -12.47
CA TRP A 201 5.40 18.34 -11.24
C TRP A 201 4.94 16.88 -11.29
N HIS A 202 4.45 16.41 -12.44
CA HIS A 202 4.11 15.00 -12.66
C HIS A 202 5.37 14.12 -12.57
N HIS A 203 6.49 14.55 -13.16
CA HIS A 203 7.77 13.84 -13.07
C HIS A 203 8.32 13.84 -11.63
N MET A 204 8.17 14.94 -10.89
CA MET A 204 8.52 14.99 -9.47
C MET A 204 7.68 14.02 -8.63
N GLY A 205 6.37 13.90 -8.95
CA GLY A 205 5.47 12.94 -8.32
C GLY A 205 5.90 11.49 -8.53
N MET A 206 6.39 11.14 -9.73
CA MET A 206 6.99 9.83 -10.01
C MET A 206 8.17 9.55 -9.07
N TRP A 207 9.10 10.50 -8.89
CA TRP A 207 10.24 10.32 -7.98
C TRP A 207 9.82 10.15 -6.52
N ALA A 208 8.81 10.89 -6.06
CA ALA A 208 8.26 10.71 -4.72
C ALA A 208 7.67 9.31 -4.51
N ILE A 209 6.95 8.78 -5.50
CA ILE A 209 6.42 7.40 -5.48
C ILE A 209 7.57 6.38 -5.49
N LEU A 210 8.60 6.57 -6.32
CA LEU A 210 9.76 5.68 -6.35
C LEU A 210 10.49 5.63 -5.02
N LEU A 211 10.72 6.77 -4.38
CA LEU A 211 11.31 6.83 -3.04
C LEU A 211 10.48 6.06 -2.02
N PHE A 212 9.15 6.24 -2.05
CA PHE A 212 8.24 5.47 -1.20
C PHE A 212 8.33 3.97 -1.48
N VAL A 213 8.33 3.54 -2.74
CA VAL A 213 8.45 2.12 -3.10
C VAL A 213 9.76 1.54 -2.57
N MET A 214 10.88 2.26 -2.71
CA MET A 214 12.17 1.81 -2.17
C MET A 214 12.12 1.63 -0.65
N VAL A 215 11.60 2.62 0.08
CA VAL A 215 11.45 2.56 1.54
C VAL A 215 10.48 1.45 1.95
N HIS A 216 9.37 1.30 1.24
CA HIS A 216 8.34 0.30 1.51
C HIS A 216 8.89 -1.12 1.34
N VAL A 217 9.59 -1.40 0.22
CA VAL A 217 10.22 -2.70 -0.02
C VAL A 217 11.32 -2.96 1.01
N TYR A 218 12.15 -1.97 1.33
CA TYR A 218 13.17 -2.11 2.38
C TYR A 218 12.53 -2.45 3.72
N ALA A 219 11.49 -1.72 4.14
CA ALA A 219 10.80 -1.95 5.40
C ALA A 219 10.15 -3.34 5.43
N ALA A 220 9.48 -3.75 4.34
CA ALA A 220 8.86 -5.07 4.25
C ALA A 220 9.88 -6.20 4.33
N VAL A 221 11.01 -6.09 3.61
CA VAL A 221 12.10 -7.09 3.64
C VAL A 221 12.79 -7.11 5.00
N ARG A 222 13.10 -5.94 5.56
CA ARG A 222 13.72 -5.83 6.89
C ARG A 222 12.83 -6.46 7.96
N GLU A 223 11.53 -6.18 7.91
CA GLU A 223 10.59 -6.74 8.88
C GLU A 223 10.42 -8.25 8.67
N ASP A 224 10.39 -8.76 7.43
CA ASP A 224 10.32 -10.21 7.17
C ASP A 224 11.57 -10.97 7.66
N ILE A 225 12.76 -10.35 7.58
CA ILE A 225 14.03 -10.95 8.05
C ILE A 225 14.21 -10.79 9.57
N MET A 226 13.91 -9.61 10.11
CA MET A 226 14.21 -9.23 11.51
C MET A 226 13.08 -9.59 12.47
N SER A 227 11.84 -9.60 12.00
CA SER A 227 10.65 -9.96 12.77
C SER A 227 10.40 -11.46 12.66
N ARG A 228 9.80 -12.05 13.69
CA ARG A 228 9.39 -13.48 13.68
C ARG A 228 8.05 -13.70 12.94
N GLN A 229 7.74 -12.84 11.97
CA GLN A 229 6.46 -12.76 11.29
C GLN A 229 6.67 -12.65 9.77
N SER A 230 5.91 -13.42 8.99
CA SER A 230 6.10 -13.54 7.54
C SER A 230 5.26 -12.52 6.76
N ILE A 231 5.71 -11.26 6.69
CA ILE A 231 4.93 -10.18 6.06
C ILE A 231 4.86 -10.34 4.54
N ILE A 232 5.97 -10.66 3.89
CA ILE A 232 6.01 -10.80 2.42
C ILE A 232 5.24 -12.06 1.99
N SER A 233 5.46 -13.17 2.70
CA SER A 233 4.74 -14.42 2.43
C SER A 233 3.23 -14.24 2.61
N THR A 234 2.77 -13.40 3.54
CA THR A 234 1.33 -13.11 3.71
C THR A 234 0.77 -12.33 2.51
N MET A 235 1.54 -11.45 1.86
CA MET A 235 1.09 -10.74 0.66
C MET A 235 0.99 -11.61 -0.60
N ILE A 236 1.64 -12.77 -0.60
CA ILE A 236 1.54 -13.76 -1.68
C ILE A 236 0.47 -14.81 -1.33
N SER A 237 0.61 -15.46 -0.16
CA SER A 237 -0.20 -16.60 0.25
C SER A 237 -1.48 -16.23 1.01
N GLY A 238 -1.54 -15.06 1.65
CA GLY A 238 -2.63 -14.64 2.54
C GLY A 238 -2.50 -15.12 4.00
N VAL A 239 -1.53 -15.99 4.28
CA VAL A 239 -1.36 -16.64 5.58
C VAL A 239 -0.17 -16.02 6.32
N ARG A 240 -0.42 -15.47 7.51
CA ARG A 240 0.60 -14.92 8.40
C ARG A 240 0.96 -15.98 9.43
N THR A 241 2.23 -16.37 9.48
CA THR A 241 2.73 -17.34 10.47
C THR A 241 3.44 -16.61 11.59
N PHE A 242 3.01 -16.79 12.82
CA PHE A 242 3.70 -16.30 14.02
C PHE A 242 4.55 -17.40 14.61
N LYS A 243 5.80 -17.09 14.99
CA LYS A 243 6.75 -18.09 15.47
C LYS A 243 6.76 -18.33 16.99
N ASP A 244 6.03 -17.57 17.83
CA ASP A 244 5.86 -17.81 19.29
C ASP A 244 4.64 -17.04 19.87
N ALA A 245 4.14 -17.47 21.04
CA ALA A 245 2.90 -17.04 21.72
C ALA A 245 3.04 -15.78 22.60
N GLU A 246 3.46 -14.64 22.01
CA GLU A 246 3.28 -13.35 22.68
C GLU A 246 2.07 -12.61 22.12
N VAL A 247 1.19 -12.21 23.04
CA VAL A 247 -0.05 -11.48 22.78
C VAL A 247 0.29 -10.10 22.20
N PRO A 248 -0.34 -9.68 21.10
CA PRO A 248 -0.07 -8.36 20.54
C PRO A 248 -0.57 -7.22 21.44
N ALA A 249 0.12 -6.08 21.43
CA ALA A 249 -0.09 -4.98 22.39
C ALA A 249 -1.47 -4.27 22.29
N ASP A 250 -2.19 -4.43 21.18
CA ASP A 250 -3.55 -3.93 20.99
C ASP A 250 -4.65 -4.84 21.56
N GLU A 251 -4.36 -6.13 21.79
CA GLU A 251 -5.27 -7.00 22.56
C GLU A 251 -5.25 -6.67 24.06
N GLU A 252 -4.18 -6.04 24.57
CA GLU A 252 -4.05 -5.68 25.98
C GLU A 252 -5.00 -4.53 26.38
N HIS A 253 -5.45 -3.72 25.41
CA HIS A 253 -6.39 -2.63 25.62
C HIS A 253 -7.88 -3.05 25.59
N GLU A 254 -8.21 -4.24 25.09
CA GLU A 254 -9.60 -4.77 25.05
C GLU A 254 -9.93 -5.76 26.17
N ALA A 255 -8.99 -6.05 27.09
CA ALA A 255 -9.24 -6.97 28.19
C ALA A 255 -10.43 -6.49 29.06
N PRO A 256 -11.52 -7.28 29.19
CA PRO A 256 -12.65 -6.91 30.02
C PRO A 256 -12.21 -6.87 31.49
N ALA A 257 -12.52 -5.76 32.16
CA ALA A 257 -12.23 -5.51 33.57
C ALA A 257 -12.56 -6.76 34.41
N LYS A 258 -11.52 -7.34 35.05
CA LYS A 258 -11.65 -8.49 35.95
C LYS A 258 -12.74 -8.21 36.99
N ARG A 259 -13.86 -8.91 36.88
CA ARG A 259 -14.91 -8.91 37.90
C ARG A 259 -14.37 -9.66 39.12
N VAL A 260 -13.87 -8.91 40.10
CA VAL A 260 -13.45 -9.41 41.41
C VAL A 260 -14.66 -10.09 42.04
N LYS A 261 -14.66 -11.43 42.11
CA LYS A 261 -15.57 -12.18 42.97
C LYS A 261 -15.04 -12.02 44.40
N HIS A 262 -15.70 -11.17 45.18
CA HIS A 262 -15.57 -11.22 46.63
C HIS A 262 -16.15 -12.54 47.14
N ALA A 263 -15.35 -13.23 47.93
CA ALA A 263 -15.76 -14.35 48.75
C ALA A 263 -16.78 -13.89 49.80
N GLY A 264 -17.78 -14.74 50.04
CA GLY A 264 -18.77 -14.66 51.10
C GLY A 264 -19.45 -16.01 51.21
#